data_AF-A0A1C7GRS3-F1
#
_entry.id   AF-A0A1C7GRS3-F1
#
_cell.length_a   1.000
_cell.length_b   1.000
_cell.length_c   1.000
_cell.angle_alpha   90.00
_cell.angle_beta   90.00
_cell.angle_gamma   90.00
#
_symmetry.space_group_name_H-M   'P 1'
#
loop_
_entity.id
_entity.type
_entity.pdbx_description
1 polymer ?
#
loop_
_entity_poly.entity_id
_entity_poly.type
_entity_poly.pdbx_seq_one_letter_code
_entity_poly.pdbx_strand_id
1 'polypeptide(L)'
;MGYNHAISSDDPQAVEKLTAKLEACQKRQEFMKSVNSFYRKNGTAHGCPGVSEETAERMDEAVRTGYSWVTAPFPSYELSNNNAEIRRLKQRIEQLSASQELGYVGWKFDGGEAVANTDNNRLQLLFDEKPTEEQRTALKRSGFHWSPSEQAWQRQLNDNAIYAASRLDLVRPESGESPTQLQPKAKPSKEQER
;
A
#
# COMPACT_ATOMS: atom_id res chain seq x y z
N MET A 1 18.37 -12.27 6.27
CA MET A 1 16.97 -11.83 6.38
C MET A 1 16.94 -10.36 6.03
N GLY A 2 16.44 -9.99 4.85
CA GLY A 2 16.36 -8.59 4.45
C GLY A 2 15.30 -7.88 5.28
N TYR A 3 15.67 -6.78 5.92
CA TYR A 3 14.73 -5.88 6.58
C TYR A 3 13.62 -5.53 5.59
N ASN A 4 12.37 -5.87 5.92
CA ASN A 4 11.19 -5.39 5.20
C ASN A 4 11.08 -3.88 5.47
N HIS A 5 11.90 -3.07 4.81
CA HIS A 5 11.68 -1.64 4.78
C HIS A 5 10.34 -1.40 4.10
N ALA A 6 9.39 -0.87 4.88
CA ALA A 6 8.11 -0.44 4.33
C ALA A 6 8.39 0.64 3.28
N ILE A 7 7.96 0.41 2.04
CA ILE A 7 8.03 1.41 0.97
C ILE A 7 7.02 2.49 1.34
N SER A 8 7.53 3.70 1.61
CA SER A 8 6.70 4.86 1.96
C SER A 8 5.84 5.26 0.77
N SER A 9 4.63 5.73 1.05
CA SER A 9 3.77 6.32 0.03
C SER A 9 4.15 7.74 -0.37
N ASP A 10 5.05 8.36 0.38
CA ASP A 10 5.66 9.65 0.00
C ASP A 10 6.88 9.45 -0.91
N ASP A 11 7.28 8.20 -1.18
CA ASP A 11 8.34 7.90 -2.15
C ASP A 11 7.77 8.10 -3.56
N PRO A 12 8.34 8.99 -4.40
CA PRO A 12 7.86 9.21 -5.77
C PRO A 12 7.94 7.94 -6.63
N GLN A 13 8.81 6.98 -6.25
CA GLN A 13 8.94 5.69 -6.91
C GLN A 13 8.23 4.56 -6.14
N ALA A 14 7.28 4.88 -5.24
CA ALA A 14 6.60 3.88 -4.43
C ALA A 14 5.94 2.78 -5.28
N VAL A 15 5.20 3.18 -6.31
CA VAL A 15 4.50 2.25 -7.22
C VAL A 15 5.49 1.36 -7.98
N GLU A 16 6.57 1.94 -8.50
CA GLU A 16 7.63 1.22 -9.22
C GLU A 16 8.30 0.17 -8.31
N LYS A 17 8.73 0.58 -7.11
CA LYS A 17 9.39 -0.31 -6.14
C LYS A 17 8.45 -1.41 -5.64
N LEU A 18 7.18 -1.10 -5.41
CA LEU A 18 6.17 -2.09 -5.03
C LEU A 18 5.91 -3.10 -6.16
N THR A 19 5.89 -2.64 -7.41
CA THR A 19 5.72 -3.49 -8.60
C THR A 19 6.90 -4.44 -8.77
N ALA A 20 8.14 -3.94 -8.65
CA ALA A 20 9.33 -4.78 -8.68
C ALA A 20 9.32 -5.85 -7.55
N LYS A 21 8.87 -5.47 -6.34
CA LYS A 21 8.71 -6.42 -5.23
C LYS A 21 7.64 -7.46 -5.53
N LEU A 22 6.51 -7.05 -6.12
CA LEU A 22 5.43 -7.95 -6.52
C LEU A 22 5.92 -8.99 -7.53
N GLU A 23 6.64 -8.56 -8.56
CA GLU A 23 7.22 -9.47 -9.56
C GLU A 23 8.20 -10.48 -8.93
N ALA A 24 9.07 -10.02 -8.01
CA ALA A 24 9.98 -10.90 -7.29
C ALA A 24 9.23 -11.95 -6.45
N CYS A 25 8.16 -11.54 -5.76
CA CYS A 25 7.30 -12.45 -5.00
C CYS A 25 6.58 -13.45 -5.92
N GLN A 26 6.11 -13.03 -7.10
CA GLN A 26 5.47 -13.92 -8.08
C GLN A 26 6.45 -14.95 -8.63
N LYS A 27 7.65 -14.52 -9.06
CA LYS A 27 8.73 -15.42 -9.51
C LYS A 27 9.11 -16.42 -8.43
N ARG A 28 9.23 -15.97 -7.17
CA ARG A 28 9.48 -16.85 -6.03
C ARG A 28 8.34 -17.86 -5.84
N GLN A 29 7.09 -17.44 -5.98
CA GLN A 29 5.93 -18.32 -5.84
C GLN A 29 5.95 -19.46 -6.87
N GLU A 30 6.21 -19.11 -8.13
CA GLU A 30 6.30 -20.08 -9.24
C GLU A 30 7.45 -21.06 -9.01
N PHE A 31 8.62 -20.55 -8.62
CA PHE A 31 9.78 -21.37 -8.28
C PHE A 31 9.48 -22.35 -7.12
N MET A 32 8.90 -21.89 -6.01
CA MET A 32 8.55 -22.77 -4.90
C MET A 32 7.55 -23.86 -5.32
N LYS A 33 6.57 -23.51 -6.16
CA LYS A 33 5.59 -24.47 -6.69
C LYS A 33 6.23 -25.48 -7.64
N SER A 34 7.11 -25.06 -8.54
CA SER A 34 7.78 -25.95 -9.49
C SER A 34 8.68 -26.94 -8.77
N VAL A 35 9.52 -26.47 -7.84
CA VAL A 35 10.41 -27.32 -7.03
C VAL A 35 9.61 -28.33 -6.21
N ASN A 36 8.57 -27.89 -5.49
CA ASN A 36 7.73 -28.82 -4.73
C ASN A 36 7.00 -29.82 -5.62
N SER A 37 6.57 -29.44 -6.83
CA SER A 37 5.95 -30.35 -7.77
C SER A 37 6.93 -31.41 -8.26
N PHE A 38 8.17 -30.99 -8.58
CA PHE A 38 9.26 -31.86 -8.98
C PHE A 38 9.64 -32.83 -7.86
N TYR A 39 9.88 -32.31 -6.65
CA TYR A 39 10.28 -33.10 -5.50
C TYR A 39 9.26 -34.19 -5.14
N ARG A 40 7.95 -33.87 -5.19
CA ARG A 40 6.89 -34.87 -4.93
C ARG A 40 6.89 -36.03 -5.93
N LYS A 41 7.38 -35.83 -7.15
CA LYS A 41 7.45 -36.87 -8.19
C LYS A 41 8.73 -37.68 -8.12
N ASN A 42 9.85 -37.02 -7.80
CA ASN A 42 11.19 -37.62 -7.92
C ASN A 42 11.81 -38.00 -6.56
N GLY A 43 11.29 -37.50 -5.45
CA GLY A 43 11.85 -37.70 -4.11
C GLY A 43 13.13 -36.91 -3.83
N THR A 44 13.56 -36.06 -4.77
CA THR A 44 14.77 -35.24 -4.73
C THR A 44 14.56 -33.96 -5.53
N ALA A 45 15.30 -32.90 -5.20
CA ALA A 45 15.39 -31.67 -5.98
C ALA A 45 16.46 -31.73 -7.10
N HIS A 46 17.29 -32.78 -7.15
CA HIS A 46 18.31 -32.95 -8.18
C HIS A 46 17.68 -33.07 -9.57
N GLY A 47 18.22 -32.32 -10.53
CA GLY A 47 17.65 -32.24 -11.89
C GLY A 47 16.40 -31.37 -12.02
N CYS A 48 15.97 -30.67 -10.96
CA CYS A 48 14.87 -29.71 -11.05
C CYS A 48 15.32 -28.48 -11.89
N PRO A 49 14.59 -28.09 -12.95
CA PRO A 49 14.92 -26.90 -13.73
C PRO A 49 15.01 -25.64 -12.87
N GLY A 50 16.09 -24.86 -13.05
CA GLY A 50 16.34 -23.63 -12.29
C GLY A 50 16.92 -23.84 -10.89
N VAL A 51 17.28 -25.08 -10.52
CA VAL A 51 17.94 -25.42 -9.26
C VAL A 51 19.35 -25.96 -9.57
N SER A 52 20.39 -25.38 -8.96
CA SER A 52 21.75 -25.93 -9.07
C SER A 52 21.90 -27.20 -8.24
N GLU A 53 22.85 -28.08 -8.58
CA GLU A 53 23.13 -29.30 -7.80
C GLU A 53 23.40 -29.01 -6.33
N GLU A 54 24.19 -27.97 -6.02
CA GLU A 54 24.44 -27.52 -4.65
C GLU A 54 23.16 -27.09 -3.94
N THR A 55 22.27 -26.37 -4.64
CA THR A 55 21.00 -25.92 -4.05
C THR A 55 20.05 -27.09 -3.84
N ALA A 56 20.03 -28.04 -4.77
CA ALA A 56 19.23 -29.26 -4.67
C ALA A 56 19.66 -30.11 -3.47
N GLU A 57 20.96 -30.34 -3.31
CA GLU A 57 21.50 -31.08 -2.17
C GLU A 57 21.10 -30.43 -0.83
N ARG A 58 21.21 -29.10 -0.75
CA ARG A 58 20.78 -28.35 0.44
C ARG A 58 19.27 -28.48 0.70
N MET A 59 18.45 -28.48 -0.35
CA MET A 59 17.00 -28.65 -0.24
C MET A 59 16.63 -30.05 0.26
N ASP A 60 17.25 -31.09 -0.30
CA ASP A 60 17.05 -32.48 0.09
C ASP A 60 17.50 -32.69 1.54
N GLU A 61 18.66 -32.15 1.93
CA GLU A 61 19.16 -32.21 3.30
C GLU A 61 18.22 -31.53 4.30
N ALA A 62 17.67 -30.37 3.93
CA ALA A 62 16.72 -29.64 4.77
C ALA A 62 15.42 -30.42 4.99
N VAL A 63 14.96 -31.18 3.98
CA VAL A 63 13.80 -32.08 4.13
C VAL A 63 14.18 -33.29 4.99
N ARG A 64 15.36 -33.90 4.76
CA ARG A 64 15.85 -35.09 5.46
C ARG A 64 16.08 -34.85 6.96
N THR A 65 16.62 -33.69 7.31
CA THR A 65 16.90 -33.27 8.71
C THR A 65 15.76 -32.49 9.35
N GLY A 66 14.76 -32.11 8.54
CA GLY A 66 13.58 -31.41 8.99
C GLY A 66 12.67 -32.26 9.88
N TYR A 67 11.64 -31.62 10.41
CA TYR A 67 10.61 -32.31 11.16
C TYR A 67 9.84 -33.30 10.27
N SER A 68 9.27 -34.36 10.87
CA SER A 68 8.60 -35.45 10.16
C SER A 68 7.42 -35.03 9.26
N TRP A 69 6.81 -33.86 9.52
CA TRP A 69 5.73 -33.31 8.70
C TRP A 69 6.22 -32.46 7.51
N VAL A 70 7.52 -32.18 7.42
CA VAL A 70 8.14 -31.50 6.27
C VAL A 70 8.38 -32.53 5.19
N THR A 71 7.53 -32.51 4.16
CA THR A 71 7.53 -33.52 3.09
C THR A 71 8.04 -32.98 1.75
N ALA A 72 8.43 -31.70 1.71
CA ALA A 72 8.92 -31.03 0.51
C ALA A 72 9.84 -29.86 0.86
N PRO A 73 10.73 -29.43 -0.06
CA PRO A 73 11.69 -28.35 0.18
C PRO A 73 11.08 -27.03 0.64
N PHE A 74 9.89 -26.67 0.13
CA PHE A 74 9.17 -25.48 0.56
C PHE A 74 7.90 -25.85 1.32
N PRO A 75 7.83 -25.63 2.64
CA PRO A 75 6.63 -25.91 3.42
C PRO A 75 5.40 -25.09 2.99
N SER A 76 4.21 -25.57 3.33
CA SER A 76 2.93 -24.93 2.98
C SER A 76 2.78 -23.52 3.55
N TYR A 77 3.37 -23.24 4.72
CA TYR A 77 3.33 -21.91 5.32
C TYR A 77 4.15 -20.90 4.53
N GLU A 78 5.27 -21.28 3.90
CA GLU A 78 6.06 -20.36 3.07
C GLU A 78 5.28 -19.91 1.83
N LEU A 79 4.62 -20.87 1.16
CA LEU A 79 3.75 -20.60 0.02
C LEU A 79 2.57 -19.71 0.41
N SER A 80 1.97 -19.97 1.57
CA SER A 80 0.84 -19.17 2.09
C SER A 80 1.26 -17.75 2.44
N ASN A 81 2.39 -17.59 3.13
CA ASN A 81 2.93 -16.28 3.51
C ASN A 81 3.30 -15.45 2.28
N ASN A 82 3.96 -16.05 1.28
CA ASN A 82 4.31 -15.35 0.06
C ASN A 82 3.08 -14.96 -0.77
N ASN A 83 2.05 -15.83 -0.84
CA ASN A 83 0.76 -15.47 -1.45
C ASN A 83 0.05 -14.33 -0.72
N ALA A 84 0.09 -14.30 0.61
CA ALA A 84 -0.46 -13.20 1.39
C ALA A 84 0.26 -11.88 1.07
N GLU A 85 1.59 -11.91 0.96
CA GLU A 85 2.40 -10.76 0.55
C GLU A 85 2.06 -10.29 -0.87
N ILE A 86 1.91 -11.22 -1.84
CA ILE A 86 1.48 -10.90 -3.21
C ILE A 86 0.14 -10.15 -3.21
N ARG A 87 -0.85 -10.64 -2.45
CA ARG A 87 -2.17 -9.99 -2.35
C ARG A 87 -2.05 -8.59 -1.74
N ARG A 88 -1.28 -8.45 -0.67
CA ARG A 88 -1.03 -7.17 -0.01
C ARG A 88 -0.38 -6.16 -0.96
N LEU A 89 0.63 -6.59 -1.73
CA LEU A 89 1.33 -5.72 -2.68
C LEU A 89 0.41 -5.28 -3.82
N LYS A 90 -0.39 -6.19 -4.39
CA LYS A 90 -1.38 -5.86 -5.41
C LYS A 90 -2.37 -4.79 -4.92
N GLN A 91 -2.97 -5.02 -3.75
CA GLN A 91 -3.91 -4.06 -3.15
C GLN A 91 -3.23 -2.71 -2.89
N ARG A 92 -1.98 -2.71 -2.43
CA ARG A 92 -1.24 -1.47 -2.16
C ARG A 92 -0.92 -0.69 -3.42
N ILE A 93 -0.51 -1.37 -4.49
CA ILE A 93 -0.25 -0.75 -5.80
C ILE A 93 -1.54 -0.12 -6.33
N GLU A 94 -2.64 -0.88 -6.33
CA GLU A 94 -3.94 -0.40 -6.78
C GLU A 94 -4.39 0.86 -6.03
N GLN A 95 -4.28 0.87 -4.70
CA GLN A 95 -4.64 2.03 -3.87
C GLN A 95 -3.82 3.28 -4.24
N LEU A 96 -2.51 3.14 -4.47
CA LEU A 96 -1.65 4.27 -4.79
C LEU A 96 -1.87 4.77 -6.22
N SER A 97 -1.98 3.85 -7.19
CA SER A 97 -2.29 4.20 -8.58
C SER A 97 -3.65 4.88 -8.70
N ALA A 98 -4.69 4.34 -8.06
CA ALA A 98 -6.03 4.94 -8.08
C ALA A 98 -6.04 6.34 -7.45
N SER A 99 -5.31 6.54 -6.35
CA SER A 99 -5.20 7.86 -5.71
C SER A 99 -4.49 8.88 -6.61
N GLN A 100 -3.48 8.43 -7.37
CA GLN A 100 -2.76 9.27 -8.33
C GLN A 100 -3.63 9.62 -9.55
N GLU A 101 -4.46 8.69 -10.02
CA GLU A 101 -5.37 8.89 -11.15
C GLU A 101 -6.62 9.70 -10.82
N LEU A 102 -7.14 9.60 -9.59
CA LEU A 102 -8.39 10.26 -9.19
C LEU A 102 -8.30 11.78 -9.35
N GLY A 103 -7.13 12.35 -9.02
CA GLY A 103 -6.91 13.80 -8.99
C GLY A 103 -7.81 14.47 -7.95
N TYR A 104 -7.53 14.24 -6.65
CA TYR A 104 -8.28 14.89 -5.56
C TYR A 104 -8.37 16.41 -5.78
N VAL A 105 -9.51 16.97 -5.44
CA VAL A 105 -9.79 18.40 -5.61
C VAL A 105 -9.88 19.10 -4.27
N GLY A 106 -9.36 20.33 -4.24
CA GLY A 106 -9.54 21.26 -3.13
C GLY A 106 -10.92 21.90 -3.10
N TRP A 107 -11.22 22.63 -2.02
CA TRP A 107 -12.47 23.38 -1.85
C TRP A 107 -12.27 24.58 -0.93
N LYS A 108 -13.17 25.57 -1.03
CA LYS A 108 -13.20 26.72 -0.12
C LYS A 108 -14.15 26.44 1.05
N PHE A 109 -13.81 26.96 2.23
CA PHE A 109 -14.64 26.89 3.43
C PHE A 109 -14.59 28.24 4.17
N ASP A 110 -15.49 28.43 5.14
CA ASP A 110 -15.55 29.67 5.91
C ASP A 110 -14.23 29.91 6.69
N GLY A 111 -13.51 30.98 6.33
CA GLY A 111 -12.23 31.35 6.92
C GLY A 111 -11.01 30.61 6.35
N GLY A 112 -11.10 30.01 5.15
CA GLY A 112 -9.94 29.46 4.47
C GLY A 112 -10.20 28.57 3.25
N GLU A 113 -9.21 27.75 2.90
CA GLU A 113 -9.30 26.80 1.80
C GLU A 113 -8.56 25.48 2.06
N ALA A 114 -9.11 24.41 1.49
CA ALA A 114 -8.50 23.10 1.44
C ALA A 114 -7.85 22.89 0.07
N VAL A 115 -6.55 22.65 0.05
CA VAL A 115 -5.76 22.41 -1.16
C VAL A 115 -5.33 20.94 -1.21
N ALA A 116 -5.69 20.26 -2.31
CA ALA A 116 -5.19 18.93 -2.62
C ALA A 116 -3.83 19.03 -3.31
N ASN A 117 -2.76 19.10 -2.51
CA ASN A 117 -1.39 19.21 -3.01
C ASN A 117 -0.87 17.82 -3.41
N THR A 118 -0.96 17.51 -4.71
CA THR A 118 -0.53 16.23 -5.27
C THR A 118 0.98 16.07 -5.24
N ASP A 119 1.74 17.16 -5.42
CA ASP A 119 3.20 17.14 -5.49
C ASP A 119 3.81 16.73 -4.14
N ASN A 120 3.26 17.27 -3.04
CA ASN A 120 3.67 16.92 -1.69
C ASN A 120 2.87 15.74 -1.10
N ASN A 121 1.90 15.20 -1.84
CA ASN A 121 0.95 14.17 -1.36
C ASN A 121 0.27 14.60 -0.04
N ARG A 122 -0.24 15.83 0.04
CA ARG A 122 -0.88 16.40 1.23
C ARG A 122 -2.24 17.02 0.93
N LEU A 123 -3.21 16.75 1.79
CA LEU A 123 -4.37 17.63 1.94
C LEU A 123 -3.96 18.74 2.92
N GLN A 124 -3.89 19.97 2.42
CA GLN A 124 -3.49 21.16 3.18
C GLN A 124 -4.74 21.99 3.49
N LEU A 125 -4.93 22.35 4.76
CA LEU A 125 -5.98 23.26 5.21
C LEU A 125 -5.32 24.59 5.58
N LEU A 126 -5.52 25.58 4.72
CA LEU A 126 -5.05 26.95 4.91
C LEU A 126 -6.18 27.75 5.55
N PHE A 127 -5.86 28.50 6.60
CA PHE A 127 -6.80 29.36 7.31
C PHE A 127 -6.35 30.80 7.18
N ASP A 128 -7.28 31.72 6.95
CA ASP A 128 -7.00 33.16 6.82
C ASP A 128 -6.48 33.74 8.14
N GLU A 129 -7.05 33.26 9.24
CA GLU A 129 -6.65 33.61 10.60
C GLU A 129 -6.26 32.35 11.38
N LYS A 130 -5.48 32.56 12.45
CA LYS A 130 -5.07 31.46 13.32
C LYS A 130 -6.29 30.81 13.97
N PRO A 131 -6.54 29.50 13.76
CA PRO A 131 -7.67 28.82 14.39
C PRO A 131 -7.58 28.84 15.92
N THR A 132 -8.73 28.85 16.57
CA THR A 132 -8.83 28.83 18.04
C THR A 132 -8.20 27.58 18.63
N GLU A 133 -7.95 27.57 19.94
CA GLU A 133 -7.37 26.39 20.60
C GLU A 133 -8.24 25.12 20.46
N GLU A 134 -9.56 25.28 20.52
CA GLU A 134 -10.53 24.20 20.33
C GLU A 134 -10.49 23.66 18.90
N GLN A 135 -10.47 24.54 17.90
CA GLN A 135 -10.34 24.18 16.49
C GLN A 135 -9.02 23.45 16.21
N ARG A 136 -7.90 23.95 16.73
CA ARG A 136 -6.59 23.29 16.61
C ARG A 136 -6.57 21.93 17.29
N THR A 137 -7.29 21.76 18.40
CA THR A 137 -7.43 20.47 19.08
C THR A 137 -8.25 19.49 18.23
N ALA A 138 -9.34 19.94 17.61
CA ALA A 138 -10.13 19.13 16.69
C ALA A 138 -9.31 18.68 15.46
N LEU A 139 -8.54 19.59 14.86
CA LEU A 139 -7.63 19.28 13.74
C LEU A 139 -6.62 18.19 14.10
N LYS A 140 -5.95 18.30 15.26
CA LYS A 140 -5.03 17.28 15.76
C LYS A 140 -5.71 15.94 15.98
N ARG A 141 -6.91 15.93 16.59
CA ARG A 141 -7.70 14.70 16.80
C ARG A 141 -8.08 14.02 15.48
N SER A 142 -8.32 14.80 14.44
CA SER A 142 -8.57 14.32 13.07
C SER A 142 -7.27 14.01 12.29
N GLY A 143 -6.11 14.02 12.94
CA GLY A 143 -4.82 13.63 12.37
C GLY A 143 -4.17 14.68 11.46
N PHE A 144 -4.64 15.93 11.48
CA PHE A 144 -3.97 17.04 10.82
C PHE A 144 -2.85 17.59 11.71
N HIS A 145 -1.70 17.85 11.09
CA HIS A 145 -0.50 18.35 11.76
C HIS A 145 -0.14 19.72 11.19
N TRP A 146 0.22 20.66 12.05
CA TRP A 146 0.67 21.97 11.63
C TRP A 146 2.04 21.88 10.94
N SER A 147 2.15 22.49 9.77
CA SER A 147 3.40 22.64 9.03
C SER A 147 3.84 24.10 9.01
N PRO A 148 4.90 24.49 9.73
CA PRO A 148 5.41 25.86 9.70
C PRO A 148 5.96 26.27 8.33
N SER A 149 6.47 25.36 7.51
CA SER A 149 6.99 25.69 6.18
C SER A 149 5.87 26.00 5.19
N GLU A 150 4.76 25.26 5.29
CA GLU A 150 3.60 25.40 4.40
C GLU A 150 2.54 26.36 4.96
N GLN A 151 2.68 26.80 6.22
CA GLN A 151 1.69 27.56 6.97
C GLN A 151 0.28 26.92 6.92
N ALA A 152 0.22 25.58 6.94
CA ALA A 152 -1.01 24.82 6.76
C ALA A 152 -1.15 23.68 7.77
N TRP A 153 -2.39 23.34 8.10
CA TRP A 153 -2.72 22.09 8.77
C TRP A 153 -2.83 20.99 7.72
N GLN A 154 -1.98 19.97 7.79
CA GLN A 154 -1.89 18.98 6.72
C GLN A 154 -1.83 17.54 7.19
N ARG A 155 -2.24 16.64 6.30
CA ARG A 155 -2.06 15.19 6.42
C ARG A 155 -1.91 14.57 5.04
N GLN A 156 -1.48 13.30 4.97
CA GLN A 156 -1.32 12.59 3.71
C GLN A 156 -2.60 12.63 2.87
N LEU A 157 -2.49 12.98 1.58
CA LEU A 157 -3.61 13.04 0.65
C LEU A 157 -4.08 11.63 0.31
N ASN A 158 -5.27 11.27 0.78
CA ASN A 158 -5.97 10.02 0.48
C ASN A 158 -7.45 10.15 0.89
N ASP A 159 -8.27 9.14 0.56
CA ASP A 159 -9.69 9.09 0.94
C ASP A 159 -9.92 9.33 2.44
N ASN A 160 -9.02 8.84 3.30
CA ASN A 160 -9.15 9.04 4.74
C ASN A 160 -8.90 10.50 5.16
N ALA A 161 -8.09 11.25 4.42
CA ALA A 161 -7.94 12.69 4.65
C ALA A 161 -9.19 13.47 4.27
N ILE A 162 -9.78 13.15 3.12
CA ILE A 162 -11.05 13.74 2.68
C ILE A 162 -12.17 13.40 3.68
N TYR A 163 -12.24 12.12 4.08
CA TYR A 163 -13.22 11.66 5.07
C TYR A 163 -13.00 12.35 6.43
N ALA A 164 -11.77 12.46 6.91
CA ALA A 164 -11.48 13.18 8.16
C ALA A 164 -11.86 14.66 8.08
N ALA A 165 -11.62 15.33 6.95
CA ALA A 165 -12.05 16.71 6.74
C ALA A 165 -13.57 16.84 6.75
N SER A 166 -14.30 15.86 6.18
CA SER A 166 -15.78 15.86 6.19
C SER A 166 -16.41 15.78 7.58
N ARG A 167 -15.62 15.41 8.61
CA ARG A 167 -16.05 15.32 10.01
C ARG A 167 -15.75 16.59 10.82
N LEU A 168 -15.15 17.60 10.19
CA LEU A 168 -14.75 18.84 10.82
C LEU A 168 -15.64 19.97 10.30
N ASP A 169 -16.54 20.48 11.15
CA ASP A 169 -17.46 21.56 10.77
C ASP A 169 -16.73 22.83 10.33
N LEU A 170 -15.56 23.11 10.91
CA LEU A 170 -14.74 24.29 10.61
C LEU A 170 -14.09 24.30 9.21
N VAL A 171 -14.14 23.20 8.47
CA VAL A 171 -13.63 23.12 7.08
C VAL A 171 -14.70 22.64 6.10
N ARG A 172 -15.96 22.80 6.50
CA ARG A 172 -17.09 22.45 5.66
C ARG A 172 -17.12 23.34 4.41
N PRO A 173 -17.27 22.77 3.20
CA PRO A 173 -17.35 23.54 1.98
C PRO A 173 -18.46 24.59 1.99
N GLU A 174 -18.18 25.76 1.42
CA GLU A 174 -19.17 26.84 1.26
C GLU A 174 -20.36 26.42 0.39
N SER A 175 -20.17 25.45 -0.52
CA SER A 175 -21.26 24.88 -1.33
C SER A 175 -22.30 24.13 -0.51
N GLY A 176 -22.03 23.82 0.76
CA GLY A 176 -22.90 23.06 1.65
C GLY A 176 -22.80 21.53 1.47
N GLU A 177 -22.19 21.06 0.38
CA GLU A 177 -21.85 19.67 0.12
C GLU A 177 -20.75 19.16 1.06
N SER A 178 -20.64 17.84 1.26
CA SER A 178 -19.55 17.27 2.03
C SER A 178 -18.24 17.22 1.21
N PRO A 179 -17.06 17.36 1.83
CA PRO A 179 -15.78 17.19 1.13
C PRO A 179 -15.67 15.91 0.31
N THR A 180 -16.30 14.82 0.77
CA THR A 180 -16.37 13.53 0.07
C THR A 180 -17.25 13.55 -1.18
N GLN A 181 -18.30 14.38 -1.22
CA GLN A 181 -19.17 14.54 -2.40
C GLN A 181 -18.50 15.36 -3.50
N LEU A 182 -17.62 16.29 -3.13
CA LEU A 182 -16.86 17.12 -4.06
C LEU A 182 -15.78 16.35 -4.81
N GLN A 183 -15.32 15.22 -4.27
CA GLN A 183 -14.23 14.47 -4.90
C GLN A 183 -14.68 13.78 -6.18
N PRO A 184 -13.80 13.68 -7.19
CA PRO A 184 -14.06 12.88 -8.37
C PRO A 184 -14.32 11.44 -7.95
N LYS A 185 -15.45 10.87 -8.38
CA LYS A 185 -15.73 9.46 -8.12
C LYS A 185 -14.83 8.62 -9.02
N ALA A 186 -14.18 7.62 -8.43
CA ALA A 186 -13.50 6.59 -9.21
C ALA A 186 -14.48 6.06 -10.27
N LYS A 187 -14.07 6.08 -11.54
CA LYS A 187 -14.83 5.34 -12.57
C LYS A 187 -14.84 3.89 -12.11
N PRO A 188 -16.00 3.19 -12.11
CA PRO A 188 -15.99 1.76 -11.83
C PRO A 188 -15.02 1.13 -12.83
N SER A 189 -13.98 0.46 -12.31
CA SER A 189 -13.06 -0.30 -13.13
C SER A 189 -13.91 -1.21 -14.01
N LYS A 190 -13.78 -1.08 -15.33
CA LYS A 190 -14.49 -1.95 -16.27
C LYS A 190 -14.36 -3.38 -15.76
N GLU A 191 -15.52 -3.96 -15.53
CA GLU A 191 -15.78 -5.36 -15.21
C GLU A 191 -14.69 -6.23 -15.84
N GLN A 192 -13.99 -7.01 -15.01
CA GLN A 192 -13.14 -8.08 -15.49
C GLN A 192 -14.02 -8.98 -16.37
N GLU A 193 -13.88 -8.86 -17.69
CA GLU A 193 -14.51 -9.76 -18.64
C GLU A 193 -14.12 -11.20 -18.24
N ARG A 194 -15.17 -12.00 -18.08
CA ARG A 194 -15.18 -13.37 -17.56
C ARG A 194 -14.25 -14.32 -18.30
#